data_AF-A0A101F0K1-F1
#
_entry.id   AF-A0A101F0K1-F1
#
_cell.length_a   1.000
_cell.length_b   1.000
_cell.length_c   1.000
_cell.angle_alpha   90.00
_cell.angle_beta   90.00
_cell.angle_gamma   90.00
#
_symmetry.space_group_name_H-M   'P 1'
#
loop_
_entity.id
_entity.type
_entity.pdbx_description
1 polymer ?
#
loop_
_entity_poly.entity_id
_entity_poly.type
_entity_poly.pdbx_seq_one_letter_code
_entity_poly.pdbx_strand_id
1 'polypeptide(L)' 'MLEIPKEKLLWIYETMVKIREHEERVAELFAQGKIPGFVHLYIGEEAV' A
#
# COMPACT_ATOMS: atom_id res chain seq x y z
N MET A 1 -23.28 4.48 -17.51
CA MET A 1 -22.09 4.47 -16.63
C MET A 1 -21.05 3.62 -17.35
N LEU A 2 -19.84 4.12 -17.57
CA LEU A 2 -18.79 3.32 -18.22
C LEU A 2 -18.35 2.25 -17.21
N GLU A 3 -18.52 0.98 -17.57
CA GLU A 3 -18.03 -0.13 -16.74
C GLU A 3 -16.51 -0.20 -16.83
N ILE A 4 -15.86 -0.32 -15.68
CA ILE A 4 -14.42 -0.54 -15.61
C ILE A 4 -14.16 -2.01 -16.00
N PRO A 5 -13.25 -2.28 -16.95
CA PRO A 5 -12.90 -3.66 -17.32
C PRO A 5 -12.41 -4.46 -16.11
N LYS A 6 -12.75 -5.75 -16.07
CA LYS A 6 -12.38 -6.65 -14.97
C LYS A 6 -10.88 -6.64 -14.69
N GLU A 7 -10.07 -6.61 -15.74
CA GLU A 7 -8.61 -6.59 -15.66
C GLU A 7 -8.12 -5.34 -14.93
N LYS A 8 -8.78 -4.20 -15.16
CA LYS A 8 -8.44 -2.94 -14.49
C LYS A 8 -8.88 -2.95 -13.02
N LEU A 9 -10.02 -3.56 -12.70
CA LEU A 9 -10.45 -3.73 -11.30
C LEU A 9 -9.48 -4.62 -10.52
N LEU A 10 -9.05 -5.74 -11.11
CA LEU A 10 -8.05 -6.63 -10.51
C LEU A 10 -6.73 -5.90 -10.29
N TRP A 11 -6.26 -5.17 -11.29
CA TRP A 11 -5.03 -4.39 -11.18
C TRP A 11 -5.12 -3.32 -10.07
N ILE A 12 -6.25 -2.61 -9.95
CA ILE A 12 -6.48 -1.64 -8.86
C ILE A 12 -6.38 -2.33 -7.50
N TYR A 13 -7.08 -3.45 -7.32
CA TYR A 13 -7.07 -4.21 -6.07
C TYR A 13 -5.67 -4.71 -5.71
N GLU A 14 -4.99 -5.37 -6.65
CA GLU A 14 -3.62 -5.87 -6.45
C GLU A 14 -2.64 -4.74 -6.10
N THR A 15 -2.83 -3.57 -6.70
CA THR A 15 -1.98 -2.40 -6.42
C THR A 15 -2.20 -1.89 -5.00
N MET A 16 -3.46 -1.73 -4.57
CA MET A 16 -3.76 -1.28 -3.21
C MET A 16 -3.27 -2.27 -2.15
N VAL A 17 -3.46 -3.58 -2.38
CA VAL A 17 -2.96 -4.62 -1.45
C VAL A 17 -1.43 -4.58 -1.37
N LYS A 18 -0.74 -4.45 -2.51
CA LYS A 18 0.72 -4.36 -2.54
C LYS A 18 1.25 -3.15 -1.76
N ILE A 19 0.59 -1.99 -1.90
CA ILE A 19 0.93 -0.79 -1.13
C ILE A 19 0.73 -1.08 0.35
N ARG A 20 -0.43 -1.62 0.75
CA ARG A 20 -0.73 -1.98 2.15
C ARG A 20 0.35 -2.89 2.75
N GLU A 21 0.66 -4.00 2.09
CA GLU A 21 1.65 -4.96 2.59
C GLU A 21 3.05 -4.34 2.71
N HIS A 22 3.43 -3.48 1.75
CA HIS A 22 4.70 -2.78 1.81
C HIS A 22 4.76 -1.83 3.01
N GLU A 23 3.75 -1.00 3.19
CA GLU A 23 3.64 -0.02 4.28
C GLU A 23 3.64 -0.70 5.65
N GLU A 24 2.88 -1.79 5.81
CA GLU A 24 2.86 -2.58 7.05
C GLU A 24 4.24 -3.19 7.35
N ARG A 25 4.95 -3.69 6.33
CA ARG A 25 6.30 -4.23 6.51
C ARG A 25 7.31 -3.15 6.89
N VAL A 26 7.21 -1.97 6.27
CA VAL A 26 8.04 -0.81 6.62
C VAL A 26 7.78 -0.41 8.08
N ALA A 27 6.51 -0.36 8.51
CA ALA A 27 6.15 -0.08 9.89
C ALA A 27 6.75 -1.07 10.89
N GLU A 28 6.71 -2.37 10.58
CA GLU A 28 7.30 -3.43 11.42
C GLU A 28 8.82 -3.29 11.53
N LEU A 29 9.51 -3.08 10.40
CA LEU A 29 10.96 -2.91 10.37
C LEU A 29 11.41 -1.63 11.09
N PHE A 30 10.62 -0.56 10.98
CA PHE A 30 10.85 0.67 11.73
C PHE A 30 10.69 0.45 13.24
N ALA A 31 9.63 -0.24 13.67
CA ALA A 31 9.43 -0.60 15.09
C ALA A 31 10.56 -1.48 15.65
N GLN A 32 11.19 -2.30 14.80
CA GLN A 32 12.38 -3.09 15.15
C GLN A 32 13.69 -2.28 15.18
N GLY A 33 13.65 -0.97 14.86
CA GLY A 33 14.84 -0.11 14.78
C GLY A 33 15.75 -0.40 13.57
N LYS A 34 15.26 -1.17 12.57
CA LYS A 34 16.04 -1.53 11.38
C LYS A 34 16.02 -0.46 10.29
N ILE A 35 15.07 0.47 10.38
CA ILE A 35 14.98 1.64 9.50
C ILE A 35 15.31 2.88 10.34
N PRO A 36 16.44 3.56 10.09
CA PRO A 36 16.81 4.76 10.83
C PRO A 36 16.01 5.99 10.37
N GLY A 37 15.87 6.97 11.25
CA GLY A 37 15.24 8.26 10.92
C GLY A 37 13.74 8.26 11.18
N PHE A 38 12.97 8.74 10.20
CA PHE A 38 11.51 8.87 10.28
C PHE A 38 10.83 8.14 9.12
N VAL A 39 9.71 7.50 9.40
CA VAL A 39 8.85 6.83 8.43
C VAL A 39 7.50 7.52 8.41
N HIS A 40 7.05 7.90 7.21
CA HIS A 40 5.70 8.38 6.97
C HIS A 40 4.98 7.30 6.18
N LEU A 41 3.86 6.82 6.71
CA LEU A 41 3.12 5.73 6.10
C LEU A 41 1.93 6.27 5.32
N TYR A 42 1.66 5.66 4.16
CA TYR A 42 0.50 5.97 3.29
C TYR A 42 -0.67 5.00 3.49
N ILE A 43 -0.60 4.20 4.56
CA ILE A 43 -1.60 3.19 4.88
C ILE A 43 -2.98 3.82 5.08
N GLY A 44 -3.97 3.36 4.32
CA GLY A 44 -5.33 3.89 4.31
C GLY A 44 -5.61 4.93 3.22
N GLU A 45 -4.60 5.39 2.47
CA GLU A 45 -4.73 6.33 1.36
C GLU A 45 -4.41 5.68 -0.01
N GLU A 46 -4.46 4.35 -0.12
CA GLU A 46 -3.97 3.61 -1.31
C GLU A 46 -4.67 3.93 -2.64
N ALA A 47 -5.81 4.62 -2.59
CA ALA A 47 -6.64 4.96 -3.74
C ALA A 47 -6.52 6.43 -4.20
N VAL A 48 -5.69 7.24 -3.54
CA VAL A 48 -5.44 8.65 -3.87
C VAL A 48 -4.45 8.75 -5.04
#